data_AF-A0A844DT51-F1
#
_entry.id   AF-A0A844DT51-F1
#
_cell.length_a   1.000
_cell.length_b   1.000
_cell.length_c   1.000
_cell.angle_alpha   90.00
_cell.angle_beta   90.00
_cell.angle_gamma   90.00
#
_symmetry.space_group_name_H-M   'P 1'
#
loop_
_entity.id
_entity.type
_entity.pdbx_description
1 polymer ?
#
loop_
_entity_poly.entity_id
_entity_poly.type
_entity_poly.pdbx_seq_one_letter_code
_entity_poly.pdbx_strand_id
1 'polypeptide(L)'
;MLLSDWCGSDLKIEYDGIGGRAYEVTFTAPPANGSTVTISPLTRLVIDKDGYPAKAQDWNGNRVSYTGDGWKFENNSLILEPTAEKSYDFNSTDLNPHRVAVNCPVTVNSNATITNGIFLKEVTGSALNGVFLNVPTGCENSAKKITVSDNGKITALKMSGEATALDSAANELYVVGQPTGTLYVTLSSGKVREVQLPLTADLELQLNDPKPEPKPEPKPDPEPEASTYTLTVKGGTFTYNGSEAMTSASVPVDAEVKVTLNQSAVPEGMVFDLWAMDEASLLGNPAVTYNEESFTIPAGSVAKGSTVTVEAQYRDATIESEPSILGTAAIIGVAGAGTAVIVWQGYRIGMELYEKYFQPTPEETAAEQPAPEAPAAAAS
;
A
#
# COMPACT_ATOMS: atom_id res chain seq x y z
N MET A 1 -0.76 -9.07 -24.08
CA MET A 1 -1.85 -8.34 -24.74
C MET A 1 -2.50 -9.23 -25.79
N LEU A 2 -3.84 -9.25 -25.89
CA LEU A 2 -4.51 -9.99 -26.95
C LEU A 2 -4.42 -9.21 -28.27
N LEU A 3 -4.46 -9.91 -29.40
CA LEU A 3 -4.47 -9.27 -30.71
C LEU A 3 -5.71 -8.36 -30.90
N SER A 4 -6.84 -8.75 -30.31
CA SER A 4 -8.08 -7.95 -30.28
C SER A 4 -7.90 -6.62 -29.57
N ASP A 5 -7.13 -6.60 -28.49
CA ASP A 5 -6.92 -5.39 -27.69
C ASP A 5 -5.92 -4.46 -28.36
N TRP A 6 -4.95 -5.03 -29.09
CA TRP A 6 -3.90 -4.29 -29.77
C TRP A 6 -4.36 -3.64 -31.08
N CYS A 7 -5.17 -4.35 -31.86
CA CYS A 7 -5.64 -3.89 -33.17
C CYS A 7 -6.97 -3.13 -33.11
N GLY A 8 -7.62 -3.09 -31.95
CA GLY A 8 -8.91 -2.45 -31.77
C GLY A 8 -10.01 -3.07 -32.64
N SER A 9 -10.77 -2.25 -33.35
CA SER A 9 -11.93 -2.68 -34.14
C SER A 9 -11.60 -3.26 -35.52
N ASP A 10 -10.35 -3.16 -35.97
CA ASP A 10 -9.93 -3.57 -37.32
C ASP A 10 -9.48 -5.04 -37.41
N LEU A 11 -9.52 -5.79 -36.30
CA LEU A 11 -9.19 -7.21 -36.31
C LEU A 11 -10.28 -8.00 -37.04
N LYS A 12 -9.92 -8.55 -38.20
CA LYS A 12 -10.72 -9.51 -38.96
C LYS A 12 -10.04 -10.85 -38.95
N ILE A 13 -10.80 -11.89 -38.63
CA ILE A 13 -10.40 -13.27 -38.84
C ILE A 13 -11.40 -13.78 -39.87
N GLU A 14 -10.94 -14.32 -40.98
CA GLU A 14 -11.72 -14.88 -42.09
C GLU A 14 -11.36 -16.35 -42.25
N TYR A 15 -12.37 -17.23 -42.42
CA TYR A 15 -12.10 -18.63 -42.75
C TYR A 15 -11.89 -18.74 -44.26
N ASP A 16 -10.67 -19.11 -44.68
CA ASP A 16 -10.41 -19.36 -46.09
C ASP A 16 -11.02 -20.71 -46.47
N GLY A 17 -12.25 -20.64 -47.01
CA GLY A 17 -13.00 -21.77 -47.53
C GLY A 17 -12.34 -22.43 -48.75
N ILE A 18 -11.30 -21.82 -49.34
CA ILE A 18 -10.59 -22.34 -50.50
C ILE A 18 -9.45 -23.27 -50.02
N GLY A 19 -9.83 -24.40 -49.41
CA GLY A 19 -8.87 -25.45 -48.99
C GLY A 19 -9.14 -26.05 -47.61
N GLY A 20 -10.10 -25.50 -46.86
CA GLY A 20 -10.68 -26.13 -45.68
C GLY A 20 -9.81 -26.18 -44.43
N ARG A 21 -8.69 -25.44 -44.35
CA ARG A 21 -7.71 -25.59 -43.26
C ARG A 21 -7.01 -24.31 -42.77
N ALA A 22 -7.33 -23.13 -43.29
CA ALA A 22 -6.63 -21.90 -42.91
C ALA A 22 -7.58 -20.80 -42.43
N TYR A 23 -7.17 -20.10 -41.38
CA TYR A 23 -7.75 -18.83 -40.98
C TYR A 23 -6.87 -17.71 -41.52
N GLU A 24 -7.44 -16.81 -42.28
CA GLU A 24 -6.80 -15.55 -42.66
C GLU A 24 -7.05 -14.54 -41.54
N VAL A 25 -5.98 -13.93 -41.02
CA VAL A 25 -6.08 -12.92 -39.96
C VAL A 25 -5.60 -11.61 -40.55
N THR A 26 -6.52 -10.67 -40.74
CA THR A 26 -6.26 -9.32 -41.26
C THR A 26 -6.42 -8.31 -40.13
N PHE A 27 -5.44 -7.44 -39.94
CA PHE A 27 -5.52 -6.35 -38.97
C PHE A 27 -4.60 -5.21 -39.39
N THR A 28 -4.91 -3.99 -38.94
CA THR A 28 -4.02 -2.84 -39.05
C THR A 28 -3.13 -2.81 -37.80
N ALA A 29 -1.82 -3.00 -37.97
CA ALA A 29 -0.89 -2.79 -36.87
C ALA A 29 -0.85 -1.28 -36.52
N PRO A 30 -1.00 -0.89 -35.24
CA PRO A 30 -0.77 0.50 -34.84
C PRO A 30 0.67 0.93 -35.17
N PRO A 31 0.93 2.25 -35.39
CA PRO A 31 2.26 2.75 -35.72
C PRO A 31 3.29 2.30 -34.68
N ALA A 32 4.25 1.48 -35.12
CA ALA A 32 5.32 0.96 -34.27
C ALA A 32 6.67 1.45 -34.79
N ASN A 33 7.50 2.00 -33.90
CA ASN A 33 8.88 2.36 -34.22
C ASN A 33 9.75 1.08 -34.31
N GLY A 34 9.68 0.39 -35.45
CA GLY A 34 10.64 -0.65 -35.84
C GLY A 34 10.69 -1.93 -35.00
N SER A 35 9.63 -2.26 -34.24
CA SER A 35 9.59 -3.48 -33.44
C SER A 35 9.00 -4.68 -34.21
N THR A 36 9.62 -5.85 -34.09
CA THR A 36 9.08 -7.12 -34.61
C THR A 36 7.88 -7.54 -33.75
N VAL A 37 6.75 -7.86 -34.39
CA VAL A 37 5.55 -8.38 -33.74
C VAL A 37 5.42 -9.88 -34.03
N THR A 38 5.44 -10.69 -32.97
CA THR A 38 5.21 -12.13 -33.08
C THR A 38 3.78 -12.45 -32.68
N ILE A 39 3.04 -13.11 -33.57
CA ILE A 39 1.69 -13.60 -33.31
C ILE A 39 1.77 -15.11 -33.04
N SER A 40 1.21 -15.55 -31.92
CA SER A 40 1.15 -16.96 -31.55
C SER A 40 -0.28 -17.35 -31.18
N PRO A 41 -0.63 -18.64 -31.29
CA PRO A 41 -1.85 -19.17 -30.68
C PRO A 41 -1.90 -18.81 -29.20
N LEU A 42 -3.10 -18.52 -28.69
CA LEU A 42 -3.29 -18.23 -27.28
C LEU A 42 -3.31 -19.56 -26.53
N THR A 43 -2.20 -19.95 -25.92
CA THR A 43 -2.14 -21.17 -25.10
C THR A 43 -2.33 -20.87 -23.62
N ARG A 44 -1.91 -19.69 -23.14
CA ARG A 44 -2.18 -19.24 -21.76
C ARG A 44 -3.66 -18.83 -21.58
N LEU A 45 -4.20 -19.04 -20.38
CA LEU A 45 -5.54 -18.57 -20.02
C LEU A 45 -5.55 -17.04 -19.94
N VAL A 46 -6.51 -16.41 -20.62
CA VAL A 46 -6.80 -14.99 -20.52
C VAL A 46 -8.30 -14.81 -20.40
N ILE A 47 -8.78 -13.97 -19.49
CA ILE A 47 -10.19 -13.59 -19.37
C ILE A 47 -10.44 -12.33 -20.19
N ASP A 48 -11.45 -12.40 -21.04
CA ASP A 48 -11.96 -11.29 -21.85
C ASP A 48 -12.84 -10.33 -21.04
N LYS A 49 -13.20 -9.20 -21.64
CA LYS A 49 -14.06 -8.17 -21.05
C LYS A 49 -15.45 -8.67 -20.60
N ASP A 50 -15.91 -9.80 -21.12
CA ASP A 50 -17.23 -10.34 -20.81
C ASP A 50 -17.15 -11.35 -19.63
N GLY A 51 -15.94 -11.60 -19.10
CA GLY A 51 -15.69 -12.47 -17.96
C GLY A 51 -15.41 -13.93 -18.32
N TYR A 52 -15.00 -14.22 -19.57
CA TYR A 52 -14.81 -15.58 -20.06
C TYR A 52 -13.43 -15.80 -20.69
N PRO A 53 -12.98 -17.05 -20.89
CA PRO A 53 -11.73 -17.32 -21.59
C PRO A 53 -11.71 -16.73 -23.02
N ALA A 54 -10.72 -15.90 -23.31
CA ALA A 54 -10.51 -15.27 -24.60
C ALA A 54 -10.31 -16.34 -25.69
N LYS A 55 -11.05 -16.20 -26.80
CA LYS A 55 -11.04 -17.06 -28.02
C LYS A 55 -11.78 -18.39 -27.95
N ALA A 56 -12.70 -18.54 -27.01
CA ALA A 56 -13.74 -19.55 -27.09
C ALA A 56 -14.96 -19.01 -27.87
N GLN A 57 -14.82 -18.48 -29.11
CA GLN A 57 -15.98 -18.06 -29.93
C GLN A 57 -15.89 -18.51 -31.40
N ASP A 58 -17.03 -18.90 -31.99
CA ASP A 58 -17.20 -19.15 -33.43
C ASP A 58 -17.42 -17.85 -34.22
N TRP A 59 -17.59 -17.99 -35.53
CA TRP A 59 -17.86 -16.88 -36.45
C TRP A 59 -19.10 -16.04 -36.10
N ASN A 60 -20.09 -16.66 -35.47
CA ASN A 60 -21.34 -15.99 -35.09
C ASN A 60 -21.24 -15.33 -33.71
N GLY A 61 -20.05 -15.35 -33.10
CA GLY A 61 -19.83 -14.89 -31.72
C GLY A 61 -20.36 -15.88 -30.67
N ASN A 62 -20.78 -17.08 -31.06
CA ASN A 62 -21.21 -18.09 -30.10
C ASN A 62 -20.00 -18.69 -29.41
N ARG A 63 -20.13 -19.03 -28.14
CA ARG A 63 -19.01 -19.60 -27.40
C ARG A 63 -18.71 -21.04 -27.86
N VAL A 64 -17.44 -21.37 -28.10
CA VAL A 64 -16.99 -22.71 -28.56
C VAL A 64 -15.93 -23.31 -27.66
N SER A 65 -15.74 -24.63 -27.76
CA SER A 65 -14.71 -25.30 -27.01
C SER A 65 -13.30 -24.88 -27.44
N TYR A 66 -12.42 -24.68 -26.47
CA TYR A 66 -11.02 -24.30 -26.72
C TYR A 66 -10.11 -24.82 -25.61
N THR A 67 -8.90 -25.25 -25.95
CA THR A 67 -7.94 -25.81 -24.99
C THR A 67 -6.63 -25.06 -25.06
N GLY A 68 -6.02 -24.84 -23.90
CA GLY A 68 -4.68 -24.28 -23.77
C GLY A 68 -3.85 -24.99 -22.70
N ASP A 69 -2.78 -24.34 -22.27
CA ASP A 69 -1.80 -24.88 -21.34
C ASP A 69 -2.36 -24.95 -19.92
N GLY A 70 -2.94 -26.11 -19.59
CA GLY A 70 -3.50 -26.43 -18.29
C GLY A 70 -4.92 -25.90 -18.04
N TRP A 71 -5.62 -25.52 -19.11
CA TRP A 71 -7.02 -25.12 -19.03
C TRP A 71 -7.76 -25.51 -20.31
N LYS A 72 -9.07 -25.71 -20.20
CA LYS A 72 -9.98 -25.86 -21.33
C LYS A 72 -11.28 -25.15 -21.03
N PHE A 73 -11.94 -24.68 -22.08
CA PHE A 73 -13.30 -24.20 -22.02
C PHE A 73 -14.15 -25.15 -22.86
N GLU A 74 -15.15 -25.78 -22.26
CA GLU A 74 -16.07 -26.68 -22.95
C GLU A 74 -17.42 -26.68 -22.25
N ASN A 75 -18.50 -26.88 -22.99
CA ASN A 75 -19.87 -26.86 -22.46
C ASN A 75 -20.18 -25.58 -21.65
N ASN A 76 -19.66 -24.44 -22.11
CA ASN A 76 -19.77 -23.14 -21.45
C ASN A 76 -19.15 -23.07 -20.03
N SER A 77 -18.23 -23.97 -19.70
CA SER A 77 -17.53 -24.05 -18.42
C SER A 77 -16.01 -23.98 -18.60
N LEU A 78 -15.32 -23.28 -17.71
CA LEU A 78 -13.86 -23.26 -17.63
C LEU A 78 -13.38 -24.39 -16.72
N ILE A 79 -12.46 -25.21 -17.21
CA ILE A 79 -11.85 -26.30 -16.46
C ILE A 79 -10.35 -26.02 -16.36
N LEU A 80 -9.83 -26.00 -15.14
CA LEU A 80 -8.41 -25.82 -14.83
C LEU A 80 -7.81 -27.19 -14.52
N GLU A 81 -6.91 -27.67 -15.38
CA GLU A 81 -6.29 -29.00 -15.28
C GLU A 81 -4.82 -28.99 -15.75
N PRO A 82 -3.94 -28.27 -15.06
CA PRO A 82 -2.53 -28.20 -15.41
C PRO A 82 -1.80 -29.51 -15.11
N THR A 83 -0.82 -29.85 -15.95
CA THR A 83 0.01 -31.06 -15.77
C THR A 83 0.96 -30.96 -14.58
N ALA A 84 1.28 -29.75 -14.14
CA ALA A 84 2.09 -29.44 -12.97
C ALA A 84 1.38 -28.41 -12.09
N GLU A 85 1.80 -28.27 -10.83
CA GLU A 85 1.24 -27.29 -9.90
C GLU A 85 1.25 -25.88 -10.52
N LYS A 86 0.08 -25.25 -10.53
CA LYS A 86 -0.11 -23.93 -11.11
C LYS A 86 -1.17 -23.14 -10.34
N SER A 87 -0.76 -21.93 -9.97
CA SER A 87 -1.62 -20.95 -9.34
C SER A 87 -2.26 -20.04 -10.41
N TYR A 88 -3.54 -19.75 -10.22
CA TYR A 88 -4.36 -18.88 -11.05
C TYR A 88 -4.86 -17.70 -10.21
N ASP A 89 -4.31 -16.52 -10.48
CA ASP A 89 -4.78 -15.26 -9.93
C ASP A 89 -5.69 -14.58 -10.97
N PHE A 90 -7.01 -14.66 -10.77
CA PHE A 90 -8.00 -14.05 -11.66
C PHE A 90 -8.14 -12.53 -11.46
N ASN A 91 -7.41 -11.94 -10.52
CA ASN A 91 -7.31 -10.49 -10.36
C ASN A 91 -6.02 -9.92 -11.00
N SER A 92 -5.06 -10.76 -11.41
CA SER A 92 -3.83 -10.35 -12.10
C SER A 92 -4.09 -9.80 -13.52
N THR A 93 -3.30 -8.82 -13.97
CA THR A 93 -3.42 -8.27 -15.34
C THR A 93 -3.05 -9.27 -16.42
N ASP A 94 -2.21 -10.24 -16.09
CA ASP A 94 -1.73 -11.21 -17.07
C ASP A 94 -2.84 -12.18 -17.45
N LEU A 95 -3.56 -12.69 -16.46
CA LEU A 95 -4.69 -13.60 -16.65
C LEU A 95 -5.96 -12.81 -16.98
N ASN A 96 -6.23 -11.71 -16.27
CA ASN A 96 -7.45 -10.92 -16.42
C ASN A 96 -7.11 -9.44 -16.68
N PRO A 97 -6.71 -9.09 -17.91
CA PRO A 97 -6.30 -7.72 -18.25
C PRO A 97 -7.40 -6.69 -18.05
N HIS A 98 -8.66 -7.09 -18.15
CA HIS A 98 -9.83 -6.22 -17.95
C HIS A 98 -10.25 -6.13 -16.47
N ARG A 99 -9.74 -7.01 -15.61
CA ARG A 99 -10.05 -7.12 -14.18
C ARG A 99 -11.54 -7.28 -13.87
N VAL A 100 -12.27 -7.92 -14.79
CA VAL A 100 -13.71 -8.18 -14.66
C VAL A 100 -13.96 -9.44 -13.83
N ALA A 101 -15.16 -9.59 -13.26
CA ALA A 101 -15.52 -10.83 -12.61
C ALA A 101 -15.68 -11.99 -13.62
N VAL A 102 -15.28 -13.20 -13.21
CA VAL A 102 -15.42 -14.41 -14.03
C VAL A 102 -16.90 -14.77 -14.11
N ASN A 103 -17.41 -14.87 -15.34
CA ASN A 103 -18.84 -14.99 -15.63
C ASN A 103 -19.20 -16.34 -16.28
N CYS A 104 -18.37 -17.37 -16.09
CA CYS A 104 -18.65 -18.76 -16.45
C CYS A 104 -18.44 -19.68 -15.24
N PRO A 105 -19.08 -20.85 -15.21
CA PRO A 105 -18.73 -21.89 -14.24
C PRO A 105 -17.25 -22.25 -14.33
N VAL A 106 -16.66 -22.62 -13.18
CA VAL A 106 -15.25 -22.99 -13.08
C VAL A 106 -15.09 -24.31 -12.33
N THR A 107 -14.40 -25.27 -12.94
CA THR A 107 -13.98 -26.51 -12.29
C THR A 107 -12.47 -26.51 -12.10
N VAL A 108 -12.04 -26.67 -10.84
CA VAL A 108 -10.62 -26.69 -10.45
C VAL A 108 -10.22 -28.15 -10.16
N ASN A 109 -9.47 -28.75 -11.08
CA ASN A 109 -8.97 -30.11 -10.94
C ASN A 109 -7.59 -30.13 -10.24
N SER A 110 -7.01 -31.33 -10.12
CA SER A 110 -5.68 -31.55 -9.53
C SER A 110 -4.63 -30.59 -10.10
N ASN A 111 -3.69 -30.17 -9.24
CA ASN A 111 -2.59 -29.25 -9.53
C ASN A 111 -2.99 -27.80 -9.84
N ALA A 112 -4.29 -27.47 -9.93
CA ALA A 112 -4.74 -26.08 -10.04
C ALA A 112 -5.06 -25.49 -8.65
N THR A 113 -4.72 -24.23 -8.45
CA THR A 113 -5.12 -23.46 -7.26
C THR A 113 -5.56 -22.08 -7.68
N ILE A 114 -6.72 -21.62 -7.21
CA ILE A 114 -7.15 -20.23 -7.37
C ILE A 114 -6.60 -19.43 -6.18
N THR A 115 -5.90 -18.32 -6.45
CA THR A 115 -5.30 -17.47 -5.41
C THR A 115 -5.99 -16.13 -5.23
N ASN A 116 -6.74 -15.67 -6.23
CA ASN A 116 -7.58 -14.48 -6.10
C ASN A 116 -8.61 -14.43 -7.24
N GLY A 117 -9.66 -13.62 -7.09
CA GLY A 117 -10.67 -13.40 -8.13
C GLY A 117 -12.08 -13.14 -7.61
N ILE A 118 -12.96 -12.71 -8.52
CA ILE A 118 -14.41 -12.63 -8.30
C ILE A 118 -15.09 -13.60 -9.27
N PHE A 119 -15.98 -14.46 -8.77
CA PHE A 119 -16.68 -15.47 -9.56
C PHE A 119 -18.20 -15.33 -9.43
N LEU A 120 -18.88 -15.15 -10.57
CA LEU A 120 -20.32 -14.90 -10.63
C LEU A 120 -21.16 -16.17 -10.87
N LYS A 121 -20.51 -17.26 -11.26
CA LYS A 121 -21.15 -18.56 -11.51
C LYS A 121 -20.56 -19.62 -10.57
N GLU A 122 -21.08 -20.84 -10.66
CA GLU A 122 -20.67 -21.97 -9.83
C GLU A 122 -19.17 -22.25 -9.95
N VAL A 123 -18.50 -22.47 -8.82
CA VAL A 123 -17.11 -22.91 -8.77
C VAL A 123 -17.03 -24.19 -7.94
N THR A 124 -16.35 -25.19 -8.49
CA THR A 124 -16.14 -26.49 -7.85
C THR A 124 -14.64 -26.77 -7.75
N GLY A 125 -14.18 -27.22 -6.59
CA GLY A 125 -12.79 -27.57 -6.34
C GLY A 125 -12.41 -27.42 -4.87
N SER A 126 -11.19 -27.82 -4.52
CA SER A 126 -10.72 -27.80 -3.12
C SER A 126 -9.74 -26.66 -2.81
N ALA A 127 -8.97 -26.19 -3.79
CA ALA A 127 -7.94 -25.16 -3.63
C ALA A 127 -8.45 -23.80 -4.13
N LEU A 128 -9.36 -23.20 -3.37
CA LEU A 128 -10.07 -21.97 -3.74
C LEU A 128 -9.71 -20.79 -2.83
N ASN A 129 -9.39 -19.64 -3.42
CA ASN A 129 -9.17 -18.37 -2.72
C ASN A 129 -9.78 -17.21 -3.52
N GLY A 130 -10.79 -16.53 -2.98
CA GLY A 130 -11.47 -15.46 -3.71
C GLY A 130 -12.84 -15.06 -3.17
N VAL A 131 -13.56 -14.29 -3.98
CA VAL A 131 -14.92 -13.82 -3.72
C VAL A 131 -15.89 -14.50 -4.70
N PHE A 132 -16.98 -15.05 -4.18
CA PHE A 132 -17.90 -15.88 -4.93
C PHE A 132 -19.35 -15.41 -4.73
N LEU A 133 -20.11 -15.36 -5.81
CA LEU A 133 -21.53 -15.05 -5.75
C LEU A 133 -22.35 -16.20 -5.14
N ASN A 134 -21.90 -17.43 -5.36
CA ASN A 134 -22.47 -18.64 -4.77
C ASN A 134 -21.39 -19.32 -3.93
N VAL A 135 -21.78 -19.93 -2.82
CA VAL A 135 -20.84 -20.72 -2.01
C VAL A 135 -20.29 -21.88 -2.86
N PRO A 136 -18.96 -21.99 -3.03
CA PRO A 136 -18.38 -23.13 -3.74
C PRO A 136 -18.67 -24.45 -3.02
N THR A 137 -18.91 -25.51 -3.78
CA THR A 137 -19.19 -26.84 -3.22
C THR A 137 -18.05 -27.30 -2.30
N GLY A 138 -18.37 -27.69 -1.07
CA GLY A 138 -17.39 -28.13 -0.07
C GLY A 138 -16.76 -27.01 0.75
N CYS A 139 -17.15 -25.74 0.52
CA CYS A 139 -16.69 -24.58 1.28
C CYS A 139 -17.74 -24.04 2.25
N GLU A 140 -18.86 -24.74 2.47
CA GLU A 140 -20.03 -24.25 3.20
C GLU A 140 -19.71 -23.89 4.67
N ASN A 141 -18.75 -24.60 5.26
CA ASN A 141 -18.35 -24.40 6.67
C ASN A 141 -17.14 -23.47 6.83
N SER A 142 -16.43 -23.14 5.75
CA SER A 142 -15.21 -22.31 5.79
C SER A 142 -15.41 -20.92 5.19
N ALA A 143 -16.39 -20.75 4.30
CA ALA A 143 -16.72 -19.48 3.69
C ALA A 143 -17.19 -18.45 4.74
N LYS A 144 -16.76 -17.21 4.58
CA LYS A 144 -17.29 -16.05 5.29
C LYS A 144 -18.32 -15.36 4.42
N LYS A 145 -19.40 -14.86 5.04
CA LYS A 145 -20.49 -14.21 4.31
C LYS A 145 -20.36 -12.70 4.34
N ILE A 146 -20.70 -12.07 3.24
CA ILE A 146 -21.05 -10.65 3.20
C ILE A 146 -22.54 -10.57 2.87
N THR A 147 -23.34 -10.04 3.78
CA THR A 147 -24.78 -9.83 3.60
C THR A 147 -25.07 -8.34 3.46
N VAL A 148 -26.26 -7.99 2.99
CA VAL A 148 -26.74 -6.61 2.97
C VAL A 148 -27.99 -6.48 3.83
N SER A 149 -28.00 -5.48 4.72
CA SER A 149 -29.14 -5.18 5.61
C SER A 149 -30.34 -4.64 4.84
N ASP A 150 -31.49 -4.52 5.52
CA ASP A 150 -32.70 -3.82 5.03
C ASP A 150 -33.23 -4.32 3.68
N ASN A 151 -33.04 -5.62 3.38
CA ASN A 151 -33.35 -6.21 2.08
C ASN A 151 -32.60 -5.55 0.90
N GLY A 152 -31.47 -4.90 1.20
CA GLY A 152 -30.58 -4.37 0.20
C GLY A 152 -30.03 -5.47 -0.70
N LYS A 153 -29.64 -5.10 -1.91
CA LYS A 153 -29.07 -6.04 -2.87
C LYS A 153 -27.74 -5.55 -3.39
N ILE A 154 -26.84 -6.47 -3.66
CA ILE A 154 -25.61 -6.28 -4.40
C ILE A 154 -25.94 -6.24 -5.90
N THR A 155 -25.46 -5.23 -6.60
CA THR A 155 -25.74 -4.98 -8.01
C THR A 155 -24.49 -4.94 -8.89
N ALA A 156 -23.33 -4.63 -8.31
CA ALA A 156 -22.05 -4.72 -9.01
C ALA A 156 -20.89 -4.97 -8.03
N LEU A 157 -19.81 -5.56 -8.53
CA LEU A 157 -18.60 -5.88 -7.77
C LEU A 157 -17.35 -5.45 -8.52
N LYS A 158 -16.32 -5.03 -7.79
CA LYS A 158 -14.94 -4.98 -8.29
C LYS A 158 -13.94 -5.14 -7.16
N MET A 159 -12.82 -5.78 -7.45
CA MET A 159 -11.61 -5.71 -6.61
C MET A 159 -10.68 -4.64 -7.15
N SER A 160 -10.60 -4.51 -8.47
CA SER A 160 -9.82 -3.51 -9.18
C SER A 160 -10.39 -3.34 -10.60
N GLY A 161 -10.04 -2.24 -11.27
CA GLY A 161 -10.59 -1.94 -12.60
C GLY A 161 -12.05 -1.49 -12.58
N GLU A 162 -12.80 -1.83 -13.64
CA GLU A 162 -14.21 -1.46 -13.80
C GLU A 162 -15.14 -2.38 -13.01
N ALA A 163 -16.29 -1.84 -12.59
CA ALA A 163 -17.30 -2.60 -11.87
C ALA A 163 -18.01 -3.59 -12.80
N THR A 164 -18.07 -4.86 -12.42
CA THR A 164 -18.87 -5.86 -13.13
C THR A 164 -20.28 -5.86 -12.56
N ALA A 165 -21.27 -5.52 -13.38
CA ALA A 165 -22.69 -5.59 -13.00
C ALA A 165 -23.16 -7.04 -12.91
N LEU A 166 -24.06 -7.32 -11.97
CA LEU A 166 -24.66 -8.65 -11.82
C LEU A 166 -25.88 -8.78 -12.75
N ASP A 167 -26.02 -9.95 -13.40
CA ASP A 167 -27.22 -10.32 -14.17
C ASP A 167 -28.50 -10.26 -13.31
N SER A 168 -28.34 -10.50 -12.00
CA SER A 168 -29.42 -10.47 -11.03
C SER A 168 -28.86 -10.04 -9.68
N ALA A 169 -29.53 -9.09 -9.06
CA ALA A 169 -29.08 -8.54 -7.80
C ALA A 169 -29.11 -9.61 -6.68
N ALA A 170 -28.03 -9.71 -5.92
CA ALA A 170 -27.81 -10.76 -4.93
C ALA A 170 -27.90 -10.22 -3.49
N ASN A 171 -28.27 -11.07 -2.55
CA ASN A 171 -28.35 -10.68 -1.13
C ASN A 171 -27.08 -11.04 -0.34
N GLU A 172 -26.29 -11.97 -0.86
CA GLU A 172 -25.13 -12.55 -0.20
C GLU A 172 -23.95 -12.67 -1.17
N LEU A 173 -22.74 -12.56 -0.62
CA LEU A 173 -21.48 -12.95 -1.24
C LEU A 173 -20.71 -13.83 -0.26
N TYR A 174 -19.82 -14.65 -0.81
CA TYR A 174 -19.03 -15.59 -0.05
C TYR A 174 -17.54 -15.32 -0.29
N VAL A 175 -16.78 -15.23 0.79
CA VAL A 175 -15.32 -15.10 0.76
C VAL A 175 -14.74 -16.42 1.22
N VAL A 176 -13.98 -17.08 0.35
CA VAL A 176 -13.32 -18.37 0.64
C VAL A 176 -11.81 -18.15 0.65
N GLY A 177 -11.14 -18.75 1.63
CA GLY A 177 -9.69 -18.61 1.81
C GLY A 177 -9.31 -17.29 2.47
N GLN A 178 -8.17 -16.74 2.06
CA GLN A 178 -7.63 -15.45 2.50
C GLN A 178 -7.27 -14.59 1.27
N PRO A 179 -8.25 -14.16 0.47
CA PRO A 179 -7.97 -13.24 -0.61
C PRO A 179 -7.54 -11.90 0.00
N THR A 180 -6.67 -11.17 -0.69
CA THR A 180 -6.15 -9.88 -0.23
C THR A 180 -6.63 -8.76 -1.15
N GLY A 181 -6.75 -7.56 -0.59
CA GLY A 181 -7.13 -6.35 -1.30
C GLY A 181 -8.45 -5.77 -0.80
N THR A 182 -8.98 -4.80 -1.55
CA THR A 182 -10.23 -4.11 -1.22
C THR A 182 -11.31 -4.51 -2.22
N LEU A 183 -12.40 -5.08 -1.72
CA LEU A 183 -13.59 -5.37 -2.49
C LEU A 183 -14.54 -4.17 -2.42
N TYR A 184 -14.94 -3.66 -3.58
CA TYR A 184 -15.96 -2.64 -3.71
C TYR A 184 -17.29 -3.30 -4.10
N VAL A 185 -18.30 -3.11 -3.26
CA VAL A 185 -19.63 -3.68 -3.42
C VAL A 185 -20.61 -2.56 -3.71
N THR A 186 -21.24 -2.58 -4.88
CA THR A 186 -22.28 -1.60 -5.25
C THR A 186 -23.63 -2.14 -4.83
N LEU A 187 -24.35 -1.38 -4.02
CA LEU A 187 -25.66 -1.74 -3.50
C LEU A 187 -26.78 -1.22 -4.40
N SER A 188 -27.99 -1.75 -4.26
CA SER A 188 -29.20 -1.33 -4.97
C SER A 188 -29.59 0.13 -4.70
N SER A 189 -29.07 0.73 -3.63
CA SER A 189 -29.17 2.17 -3.35
C SER A 189 -28.25 3.04 -4.22
N GLY A 190 -27.37 2.43 -5.02
CA GLY A 190 -26.31 3.11 -5.77
C GLY A 190 -25.05 3.42 -4.94
N LYS A 191 -25.08 3.16 -3.62
CA LYS A 191 -23.90 3.34 -2.77
C LYS A 191 -22.87 2.25 -3.02
N VAL A 192 -21.60 2.64 -2.97
CA VAL A 192 -20.45 1.72 -3.01
C VAL A 192 -19.91 1.55 -1.58
N ARG A 193 -19.75 0.31 -1.15
CA ARG A 193 -19.14 -0.07 0.13
C ARG A 193 -17.76 -0.67 -0.12
N GLU A 194 -16.80 -0.27 0.70
CA GLU A 194 -15.46 -0.84 0.70
C GLU A 194 -15.38 -1.92 1.77
N VAL A 195 -14.88 -3.08 1.38
CA VAL A 195 -14.69 -4.24 2.24
C VAL A 195 -13.22 -4.65 2.17
N GLN A 196 -12.52 -4.58 3.29
CA GLN A 196 -11.13 -5.03 3.37
C GLN A 196 -11.09 -6.55 3.50
N LEU A 197 -10.26 -7.20 2.68
CA LEU A 197 -10.03 -8.64 2.69
C LEU A 197 -8.62 -8.95 3.25
N PRO A 198 -8.43 -10.09 3.93
CA PRO A 198 -9.41 -11.16 4.14
C PRO A 198 -10.43 -10.83 5.23
N LEU A 199 -11.58 -11.50 5.21
CA LEU A 199 -12.57 -11.39 6.28
C LEU A 199 -12.16 -12.24 7.48
N THR A 200 -12.25 -11.67 8.67
CA THR A 200 -12.07 -12.40 9.94
C THR A 200 -13.38 -13.01 10.45
N ALA A 201 -14.52 -12.41 10.09
CA ALA A 201 -15.87 -12.84 10.45
C ALA A 201 -16.86 -12.49 9.33
N ASP A 202 -18.09 -12.97 9.44
CA ASP A 202 -19.17 -12.56 8.56
C ASP A 202 -19.42 -11.05 8.71
N LEU A 203 -19.73 -10.39 7.59
CA LEU A 203 -19.88 -8.94 7.50
C LEU A 203 -21.28 -8.58 6.98
N GLU A 204 -21.98 -7.70 7.69
CA GLU A 204 -23.25 -7.14 7.23
C GLU A 204 -23.05 -5.71 6.73
N LEU A 205 -23.37 -5.45 5.47
CA LEU A 205 -23.31 -4.14 4.85
C LEU A 205 -24.64 -3.41 5.00
N GLN A 206 -24.60 -2.22 5.59
CA GLN A 206 -25.79 -1.39 5.72
C GLN A 206 -26.15 -0.71 4.38
N LEU A 207 -27.41 -0.86 3.93
CA LEU A 207 -27.90 -0.27 2.67
C LEU A 207 -27.87 1.26 2.71
N ASN A 208 -28.24 1.79 3.86
CA ASN A 208 -28.09 3.20 4.21
C ASN A 208 -26.83 3.37 5.04
N ASP A 209 -26.33 4.61 5.15
CA ASP A 209 -25.41 4.85 6.26
C ASP A 209 -26.26 4.66 7.53
N PRO A 210 -25.73 4.02 8.59
CA PRO A 210 -26.46 3.98 9.84
C PRO A 210 -26.94 5.40 10.11
N LYS A 211 -28.26 5.55 10.36
CA LYS A 211 -28.80 6.81 10.86
C LYS A 211 -27.84 7.22 11.97
N PRO A 212 -27.23 8.42 11.94
CA PRO A 212 -26.32 8.82 13.00
C PRO A 212 -27.06 8.53 14.29
N GLU A 213 -26.51 7.63 15.11
CA GLU A 213 -27.17 7.22 16.33
C GLU A 213 -27.57 8.51 17.06
N PRO A 214 -28.79 8.60 17.63
CA PRO A 214 -29.12 9.73 18.47
C PRO A 214 -28.02 9.79 19.53
N LYS A 215 -27.20 10.86 19.48
CA LYS A 215 -26.23 11.12 20.53
C LYS A 215 -26.97 10.94 21.87
N PRO A 216 -26.46 10.13 22.80
CA PRO A 216 -26.99 10.12 24.15
C PRO A 216 -27.11 11.56 24.65
N GLU A 217 -28.24 11.92 25.25
CA GLU A 217 -28.44 13.23 25.86
C GLU A 217 -27.24 13.59 26.77
N PRO A 218 -26.82 14.87 26.79
CA PRO A 218 -25.58 15.30 27.41
C PRO A 218 -25.61 15.02 28.92
N LYS A 219 -24.82 14.03 29.35
CA LYS A 219 -24.19 14.06 30.68
C LYS A 219 -23.02 15.05 30.63
N PRO A 220 -22.65 15.69 31.76
CA PRO A 220 -21.69 16.80 31.77
C PRO A 220 -20.39 16.41 31.06
N ASP A 221 -19.94 17.29 30.17
CA ASP A 221 -18.82 17.15 29.22
C ASP A 221 -17.54 16.51 29.79
N PRO A 222 -16.94 15.54 29.09
CA PRO A 222 -15.49 15.34 29.06
C PRO A 222 -14.88 15.92 27.77
N GLU A 223 -13.81 16.70 27.93
CA GLU A 223 -13.01 17.42 26.91
C GLU A 223 -12.70 16.65 25.61
N PRO A 224 -12.45 17.37 24.49
CA PRO A 224 -12.12 16.78 23.18
C PRO A 224 -10.90 15.86 23.27
N GLU A 225 -10.99 14.66 22.68
CA GLU A 225 -9.87 13.72 22.58
C GLU A 225 -8.65 14.44 21.98
N ALA A 226 -7.65 14.66 22.83
CA ALA A 226 -6.43 15.35 22.46
C ALA A 226 -5.78 14.61 21.29
N SER A 227 -5.37 15.33 20.25
CA SER A 227 -4.60 14.74 19.17
C SER A 227 -3.29 14.21 19.74
N THR A 228 -2.95 12.94 19.53
CA THR A 228 -1.75 12.32 20.14
C THR A 228 -0.74 11.81 19.12
N TYR A 229 0.48 11.55 19.59
CA TYR A 229 1.56 10.84 18.91
C TYR A 229 2.15 9.77 19.86
N THR A 230 2.86 8.77 19.33
CA THR A 230 3.50 7.73 20.16
C THR A 230 4.95 8.12 20.43
N LEU A 231 5.36 8.13 21.71
CA LEU A 231 6.74 8.36 22.13
C LEU A 231 7.29 7.13 22.84
N THR A 232 8.48 6.69 22.44
CA THR A 232 9.25 5.64 23.12
C THR A 232 10.65 6.15 23.47
N VAL A 233 11.08 5.98 24.72
CA VAL A 233 12.39 6.38 25.23
C VAL A 233 13.16 5.15 25.71
N LYS A 234 14.38 4.96 25.17
CA LYS A 234 15.31 3.89 25.54
C LYS A 234 16.51 4.47 26.28
N GLY A 235 16.92 3.85 27.38
CA GLY A 235 17.99 4.36 28.25
C GLY A 235 17.55 5.51 29.16
N GLY A 236 16.28 5.91 29.10
CA GLY A 236 15.70 6.94 29.96
C GLY A 236 14.20 6.77 30.15
N THR A 237 13.61 7.78 30.75
CA THR A 237 12.16 7.90 30.93
C THR A 237 11.71 9.28 30.51
N PHE A 238 10.40 9.45 30.38
CA PHE A 238 9.82 10.76 30.14
C PHE A 238 8.57 10.98 30.99
N THR A 239 8.24 12.26 31.20
CA THR A 239 7.01 12.71 31.84
C THR A 239 6.37 13.82 31.03
N TYR A 240 5.05 13.88 31.06
CA TYR A 240 4.27 14.97 30.47
C TYR A 240 3.05 15.24 31.35
N ASN A 241 2.60 16.49 31.45
CA ASN A 241 1.42 16.88 32.25
C ASN A 241 1.41 16.35 33.70
N GLY A 242 2.59 16.20 34.34
CA GLY A 242 2.71 15.67 35.69
C GLY A 242 2.54 14.15 35.82
N SER A 243 2.61 13.41 34.71
CA SER A 243 2.56 11.94 34.70
C SER A 243 3.73 11.32 35.47
N GLU A 244 3.54 10.07 35.90
CA GLU A 244 4.66 9.24 36.34
C GLU A 244 5.66 9.01 35.19
N ALA A 245 6.89 8.64 35.54
CA ALA A 245 7.96 8.39 34.58
C ALA A 245 7.65 7.15 33.71
N MET A 246 7.56 7.35 32.41
CA MET A 246 7.20 6.32 31.43
C MET A 246 8.35 6.06 30.45
N THR A 247 8.38 4.87 29.86
CA THR A 247 9.31 4.52 28.76
C THR A 247 8.62 4.46 27.40
N SER A 248 7.28 4.34 27.37
CA SER A 248 6.50 4.42 26.14
C SER A 248 5.05 4.82 26.45
N ALA A 249 4.48 5.77 25.69
CA ALA A 249 3.09 6.19 25.82
C ALA A 249 2.58 6.94 24.58
N SER A 250 1.25 7.06 24.48
CA SER A 250 0.59 8.00 23.57
C SER A 250 0.51 9.37 24.25
N VAL A 251 1.19 10.36 23.69
CA VAL A 251 1.35 11.71 24.25
C VAL A 251 0.52 12.71 23.46
N PRO A 252 -0.20 13.64 24.09
CA PRO A 252 -0.87 14.75 23.40
C PRO A 252 0.11 15.62 22.61
N VAL A 253 -0.23 16.01 21.39
CA VAL A 253 0.62 16.86 20.53
C VAL A 253 0.88 18.23 21.15
N ASP A 254 0.00 18.72 22.01
CA ASP A 254 0.09 19.99 22.73
C ASP A 254 0.74 19.86 24.12
N ALA A 255 1.14 18.65 24.52
CA ALA A 255 1.86 18.45 25.78
C ALA A 255 3.35 18.74 25.60
N GLU A 256 3.93 19.40 26.60
CA GLU A 256 5.38 19.49 26.76
C GLU A 256 5.88 18.20 27.44
N VAL A 257 6.92 17.59 26.89
CA VAL A 257 7.48 16.32 27.41
C VAL A 257 8.89 16.54 27.91
N LYS A 258 9.16 16.14 29.15
CA LYS A 258 10.52 16.12 29.69
C LYS A 258 11.10 14.72 29.60
N VAL A 259 12.17 14.55 28.85
CA VAL A 259 12.94 13.30 28.76
C VAL A 259 14.10 13.38 29.75
N THR A 260 14.37 12.29 30.47
CA THR A 260 15.43 12.21 31.48
C THR A 260 16.16 10.88 31.41
N LEU A 261 17.48 10.92 31.51
CA LEU A 261 18.35 9.75 31.51
C LEU A 261 18.07 8.86 32.73
N ASN A 262 18.04 7.55 32.51
CA ASN A 262 18.05 6.59 33.60
C ASN A 262 19.50 6.27 33.95
N GLN A 263 20.04 6.88 35.01
CA GLN A 263 21.44 6.67 35.39
C GLN A 263 21.77 5.21 35.72
N SER A 264 20.79 4.42 36.18
CA SER A 264 20.97 2.98 36.42
C SER A 264 21.09 2.15 35.13
N ALA A 265 20.75 2.73 33.97
CA ALA A 265 20.88 2.09 32.67
C ALA A 265 22.19 2.45 31.96
N VAL A 266 23.02 3.33 32.55
CA VAL A 266 24.34 3.69 32.02
C VAL A 266 25.29 2.49 32.20
N PRO A 267 25.92 1.98 31.14
CA PRO A 267 26.89 0.89 31.25
C PRO A 267 28.11 1.28 32.11
N GLU A 268 28.65 0.31 32.85
CA GLU A 268 29.85 0.52 33.68
C GLU A 268 31.04 1.01 32.82
N GLY A 269 31.70 2.09 33.25
CA GLY A 269 32.82 2.71 32.52
C GLY A 269 32.41 3.69 31.41
N MET A 270 31.12 3.90 31.17
CA MET A 270 30.62 4.86 30.19
C MET A 270 29.96 6.07 30.85
N VAL A 271 29.95 7.19 30.13
CA VAL A 271 29.18 8.41 30.45
C VAL A 271 28.18 8.69 29.33
N PHE A 272 27.08 9.34 29.66
CA PHE A 272 26.12 9.81 28.66
C PHE A 272 26.79 10.78 27.68
N ASP A 273 26.45 10.64 26.40
CA ASP A 273 26.96 11.51 25.33
C ASP A 273 25.83 12.38 24.76
N LEU A 274 24.78 11.75 24.24
CA LEU A 274 23.63 12.43 23.64
C LEU A 274 22.41 11.53 23.49
N TRP A 275 21.27 12.13 23.12
CA TRP A 275 20.06 11.44 22.69
C TRP A 275 20.00 11.33 21.16
N ALA A 276 19.95 10.09 20.66
CA ALA A 276 19.63 9.82 19.26
C ALA A 276 18.10 9.79 19.09
N MET A 277 17.58 10.40 18.03
CA MET A 277 16.14 10.44 17.76
C MET A 277 15.83 10.30 16.27
N ASP A 278 14.68 9.73 15.94
CA ASP A 278 14.24 9.46 14.56
C ASP A 278 13.32 10.55 13.97
N GLU A 279 12.90 11.53 14.78
CA GLU A 279 12.04 12.64 14.36
C GLU A 279 12.85 13.89 13.98
N ALA A 280 12.88 14.19 12.68
CA ALA A 280 13.62 15.33 12.13
C ALA A 280 13.17 16.69 12.68
N SER A 281 11.88 16.82 13.04
CA SER A 281 11.33 18.05 13.62
C SER A 281 11.95 18.41 14.97
N LEU A 282 12.45 17.41 15.72
CA LEU A 282 13.10 17.60 17.01
C LEU A 282 14.60 17.89 16.87
N LEU A 283 15.29 17.20 15.95
CA LEU A 283 16.72 17.42 15.68
C LEU A 283 17.03 18.84 15.17
N GLY A 284 16.08 19.44 14.44
CA GLY A 284 16.21 20.80 13.96
C GLY A 284 15.71 21.87 14.93
N ASN A 285 15.23 21.53 16.13
CA ASN A 285 14.63 22.49 17.04
C ASN A 285 15.67 23.05 18.05
N PRO A 286 15.98 24.35 18.04
CA PRO A 286 16.99 24.93 18.93
C PRO A 286 16.60 24.90 20.42
N ALA A 287 15.33 24.62 20.75
CA ALA A 287 14.86 24.47 22.12
C ALA A 287 15.10 23.05 22.69
N VAL A 288 15.57 22.10 21.87
CA VAL A 288 15.80 20.70 22.26
C VAL A 288 17.29 20.48 22.54
N THR A 289 17.68 20.38 23.81
CA THR A 289 19.07 20.16 24.25
C THR A 289 19.43 18.66 24.30
N TYR A 290 19.52 18.03 23.13
CA TYR A 290 19.74 16.57 23.03
C TYR A 290 21.07 16.05 23.61
N ASN A 291 22.01 16.94 23.96
CA ASN A 291 23.30 16.62 24.56
C ASN A 291 23.28 16.72 26.10
N GLU A 292 22.14 16.99 26.72
CA GLU A 292 21.97 17.02 28.17
C GLU A 292 21.31 15.74 28.68
N GLU A 293 21.62 15.33 29.93
CA GLU A 293 21.01 14.16 30.56
C GLU A 293 19.48 14.27 30.69
N SER A 294 18.94 15.49 30.59
CA SER A 294 17.51 15.74 30.46
C SER A 294 17.25 16.87 29.49
N PHE A 295 16.22 16.74 28.66
CA PHE A 295 15.78 17.80 27.75
C PHE A 295 14.27 17.81 27.61
N THR A 296 13.75 18.87 26.99
CA THR A 296 12.32 19.06 26.79
C THR A 296 11.96 18.98 25.31
N ILE A 297 10.94 18.21 24.97
CA ILE A 297 10.24 18.23 23.68
C ILE A 297 9.13 19.29 23.78
N PRO A 298 9.22 20.40 23.02
CA PRO A 298 8.22 21.44 23.09
C PRO A 298 6.87 20.99 22.52
N ALA A 299 5.78 21.48 23.10
CA ALA A 299 4.43 21.29 22.59
C ALA A 299 4.33 21.68 21.10
N GLY A 300 3.63 20.86 20.32
CA GLY A 300 3.40 21.07 18.88
C GLY A 300 4.56 20.70 17.97
N SER A 301 5.68 20.20 18.51
CA SER A 301 6.87 19.86 17.70
C SER A 301 6.74 18.54 16.95
N VAL A 302 5.80 17.67 17.34
CA VAL A 302 5.59 16.34 16.75
C VAL A 302 4.19 16.28 16.13
N ALA A 303 4.13 15.81 14.88
CA ALA A 303 2.86 15.70 14.17
C ALA A 303 1.95 14.60 14.76
N LYS A 304 0.64 14.80 14.63
CA LYS A 304 -0.36 13.82 15.07
C LYS A 304 -0.15 12.47 14.37
N GLY A 305 -0.19 11.39 15.14
CA GLY A 305 -0.05 10.03 14.64
C GLY A 305 1.39 9.63 14.30
N SER A 306 2.39 10.51 14.51
CA SER A 306 3.80 10.14 14.41
C SER A 306 4.20 9.14 15.49
N THR A 307 5.21 8.34 15.18
CA THR A 307 5.90 7.47 16.13
C THR A 307 7.32 7.98 16.27
N VAL A 308 7.70 8.37 17.47
CA VAL A 308 9.01 8.96 17.79
C VAL A 308 9.75 8.05 18.76
N THR A 309 10.99 7.75 18.43
CA THR A 309 11.92 7.00 19.27
C THR A 309 13.07 7.92 19.70
N VAL A 310 13.36 7.94 20.99
CA VAL A 310 14.50 8.64 21.59
C VAL A 310 15.37 7.64 22.34
N GLU A 311 16.66 7.60 22.07
CA GLU A 311 17.58 6.58 22.57
C GLU A 311 18.87 7.19 23.11
N ALA A 312 19.18 6.93 24.38
CA ALA A 312 20.41 7.39 25.02
C ALA A 312 21.64 6.75 24.37
N GLN A 313 22.64 7.56 24.05
CA GLN A 313 23.95 7.13 23.58
C GLN A 313 24.99 7.40 24.67
N TYR A 314 26.00 6.54 24.74
CA TYR A 314 27.04 6.57 25.75
C TYR A 314 28.42 6.58 25.10
N ARG A 315 29.41 7.18 25.78
CA ARG A 315 30.82 7.21 25.39
C ARG A 315 31.71 6.77 26.55
N ASP A 316 32.94 6.38 26.25
CA ASP A 316 33.92 6.00 27.26
C ASP A 316 34.30 7.20 28.15
N ALA A 317 34.31 7.00 29.47
CA ALA A 317 34.61 8.05 30.45
C ALA A 317 36.07 8.55 30.41
N THR A 318 36.98 7.83 29.75
CA THR A 318 38.42 8.12 29.71
C THR A 318 38.86 9.03 28.56
N ILE A 319 37.93 9.41 27.67
CA ILE A 319 38.20 10.34 26.56
C ILE A 319 37.84 11.77 27.02
N GLU A 320 38.84 12.63 27.24
CA GLU A 320 38.61 14.05 27.59
C GLU A 320 37.87 14.79 26.45
N SER A 321 36.81 15.52 26.80
CA SER A 321 36.02 16.32 25.86
C SER A 321 36.77 17.60 25.47
N GLU A 322 37.58 17.57 24.42
CA GLU A 322 38.03 18.82 23.79
C GLU A 322 36.86 19.44 22.99
N PRO A 323 36.54 20.74 23.20
CA PRO A 323 35.42 21.37 22.54
C PRO A 323 35.83 21.79 21.13
N SER A 324 35.34 21.10 20.09
CA SER A 324 35.39 21.66 18.74
C SER A 324 34.13 21.31 17.95
N ILE A 325 33.38 22.38 17.71
CA ILE A 325 32.29 22.50 16.75
C ILE A 325 32.82 21.97 15.42
N LEU A 326 32.21 20.89 14.90
CA LEU A 326 32.52 20.22 13.63
C LEU A 326 33.91 19.54 13.56
N GLY A 327 33.99 18.26 13.94
CA GLY A 327 35.19 17.46 13.68
C GLY A 327 35.05 15.96 13.99
N THR A 328 34.81 15.16 12.96
CA THR A 328 35.07 13.72 12.79
C THR A 328 35.55 12.90 14.01
N ALA A 329 34.73 11.95 14.47
CA ALA A 329 35.21 10.81 15.26
C ALA A 329 34.69 9.50 14.66
N ALA A 330 35.61 8.69 14.15
CA ALA A 330 35.39 7.31 13.72
C ALA A 330 35.53 6.39 14.94
N ILE A 331 34.59 5.47 15.17
CA ILE A 331 34.82 4.30 16.05
C ILE A 331 34.23 3.03 15.42
N ILE A 332 35.10 2.02 15.29
CA ILE A 332 34.82 0.63 14.91
C ILE A 332 34.43 -0.15 16.18
N GLY A 333 33.34 -0.91 16.12
CA GLY A 333 32.78 -1.62 17.28
C GLY A 333 33.33 -3.03 17.52
N VAL A 334 32.85 -3.69 18.60
CA VAL A 334 32.80 -5.16 18.73
C VAL A 334 31.63 -5.63 19.62
N ALA A 335 30.80 -6.48 19.00
CA ALA A 335 30.02 -7.66 19.43
C ALA A 335 29.29 -7.76 20.78
N GLY A 336 27.96 -7.92 20.69
CA GLY A 336 27.12 -8.54 21.73
C GLY A 336 25.61 -8.39 21.49
N ALA A 337 25.06 -9.13 20.51
CA ALA A 337 23.61 -9.32 20.24
C ALA A 337 22.72 -8.08 19.97
N GLY A 338 22.52 -7.74 18.69
CA GLY A 338 21.34 -7.01 18.21
C GLY A 338 21.61 -5.70 17.45
N THR A 339 21.74 -5.81 16.12
CA THR A 339 21.60 -4.74 15.09
C THR A 339 22.43 -3.46 15.23
N ALA A 340 23.51 -3.38 14.44
CA ALA A 340 24.34 -2.21 14.21
C ALA A 340 23.76 -1.29 13.12
N VAL A 341 23.66 0.03 13.36
CA VAL A 341 23.80 1.11 12.36
C VAL A 341 24.21 2.41 13.07
N ILE A 342 25.51 2.70 13.24
CA ILE A 342 25.98 4.05 13.61
C ILE A 342 27.17 4.42 12.74
N VAL A 343 26.90 4.77 11.49
CA VAL A 343 27.81 5.54 10.62
C VAL A 343 27.01 6.48 9.67
N TRP A 344 25.73 6.20 9.38
CA TRP A 344 24.99 6.92 8.33
C TRP A 344 24.16 8.13 8.82
N GLN A 345 23.70 8.17 10.07
CA GLN A 345 22.79 9.24 10.52
C GLN A 345 23.50 10.58 10.82
N GLY A 346 24.72 10.57 11.39
CA GLY A 346 25.44 11.83 11.70
C GLY A 346 25.80 12.67 10.46
N TYR A 347 26.12 12.03 9.33
CA TYR A 347 26.39 12.71 8.07
C TYR A 347 25.15 13.41 7.49
N ARG A 348 23.96 12.81 7.65
CA ARG A 348 22.68 13.41 7.23
C ARG A 348 22.26 14.58 8.11
N ILE A 349 22.40 14.45 9.43
CA ILE A 349 22.04 15.52 10.38
C ILE A 349 22.91 16.76 10.14
N GLY A 350 24.21 16.60 9.90
CA GLY A 350 25.10 17.72 9.57
C GLY A 350 24.74 18.44 8.26
N MET A 351 24.35 17.70 7.23
CA MET A 351 23.90 18.26 5.94
C MET A 351 22.53 18.94 6.04
N GLU A 352 21.57 18.35 6.76
CA GLU A 352 20.21 18.90 6.92
C GLU A 352 20.22 20.18 7.77
N LEU A 353 21.07 20.28 8.80
CA LEU A 353 21.25 21.53 9.56
C LEU A 353 21.94 22.62 8.72
N TYR A 354 22.91 22.25 7.87
CA TYR A 354 23.55 23.20 6.95
C TYR A 354 22.55 23.75 5.92
N GLU A 355 21.71 22.90 5.34
CA GLU A 355 20.65 23.34 4.42
C GLU A 355 19.56 24.18 5.10
N LYS A 356 19.19 23.88 6.35
CA LYS A 356 18.10 24.58 7.03
C LYS A 356 18.51 25.93 7.64
N TYR A 357 19.75 26.06 8.12
CA TYR A 357 20.19 27.23 8.90
C TYR A 357 21.36 28.01 8.29
N PHE A 358 22.04 27.47 7.29
CA PHE A 358 23.24 28.10 6.70
C PHE A 358 23.17 28.29 5.18
N GLN A 359 21.99 28.15 4.55
CA GLN A 359 21.83 28.60 3.17
C GLN A 359 22.07 30.12 3.10
N PRO A 360 23.04 30.60 2.31
CA PRO A 360 23.13 32.02 2.02
C PRO A 360 21.85 32.43 1.30
N THR A 361 21.20 33.48 1.80
CA THR A 361 20.00 34.05 1.19
C THR A 361 20.31 34.35 -0.29
N PRO A 362 19.48 33.91 -1.25
CA PRO A 362 19.74 34.18 -2.67
C PRO A 362 19.71 35.69 -2.90
N GLU A 363 20.76 36.18 -3.56
CA GLU A 363 21.04 37.58 -3.90
C GLU A 363 19.79 38.44 -4.08
N GLU A 364 19.65 39.40 -3.17
CA GLU A 364 18.88 40.60 -3.41
C GLU A 364 19.47 41.33 -4.62
N THR A 365 18.57 41.73 -5.47
CA THR A 365 18.77 42.32 -6.78
C THR A 365 19.68 43.55 -6.72
N ALA A 366 20.65 43.60 -7.64
CA ALA A 366 21.47 44.74 -8.04
C ALA A 366 21.15 46.10 -7.40
N ALA A 367 21.98 46.54 -6.46
CA ALA A 367 22.18 47.95 -6.15
C ALA A 367 23.51 48.42 -6.76
N GLU A 368 23.37 49.23 -7.80
CA GLU A 368 24.33 50.17 -8.41
C GLU A 368 25.66 50.40 -7.66
N GLN A 369 26.78 50.12 -8.32
CA GLN A 369 28.06 50.78 -8.01
C GLN A 369 27.94 52.28 -8.35
N PRO A 370 28.21 53.22 -7.43
CA PRO A 370 28.58 54.56 -7.86
C PRO A 370 29.98 54.53 -8.46
N ALA A 371 30.15 55.27 -9.55
CA ALA A 371 31.38 55.42 -10.31
C ALA A 371 32.57 55.91 -9.44
N PRO A 372 33.82 55.57 -9.79
CA PRO A 372 34.98 56.09 -9.08
C PRO A 372 35.17 57.58 -9.38
N GLU A 373 35.11 58.43 -8.34
CA GLU A 373 35.58 59.81 -8.44
C GLU A 373 37.09 59.83 -8.70
N ALA A 374 37.48 60.49 -9.80
CA ALA A 374 38.87 60.79 -10.12
C ALA A 374 39.42 61.88 -9.18
N PRO A 375 40.71 61.84 -8.80
CA PRO A 375 41.30 62.81 -7.90
C PRO A 375 41.54 64.15 -8.61
N ALA A 376 41.04 65.24 -8.01
CA ALA A 376 41.39 66.60 -8.37
C ALA A 376 42.62 67.07 -7.56
N ALA A 377 43.71 67.37 -8.24
CA ALA A 377 44.75 68.34 -7.83
C ALA A 377 45.55 68.71 -9.10
N ALA A 378 45.23 69.81 -9.78
CA ALA A 378 45.63 71.20 -9.51
C ALA A 378 47.05 71.55 -10.03
N ALA A 379 47.05 72.24 -11.17
CA ALA A 379 47.92 73.32 -11.62
C ALA A 379 49.35 73.45 -11.05
N SER A 380 50.35 73.35 -11.93
CA SER A 380 51.12 74.50 -12.46
C SER A 380 52.01 74.06 -13.63
#